data_AF-A0A6A8ASD0-F1
#
_entry.id   AF-A0A6A8ASD0-F1
#
_cell.length_a   1.000
_cell.length_b   1.000
_cell.length_c   1.000
_cell.angle_alpha   90.00
_cell.angle_beta   90.00
_cell.angle_gamma   90.00
#
_symmetry.space_group_name_H-M   'P 1'
#
loop_
_entity.id
_entity.type
_entity.pdbx_description
1 polymer ?
#
loop_
_entity_poly.entity_id
_entity_poly.type
_entity_poly.pdbx_seq_one_letter_code
_entity_poly.pdbx_strand_id
1 'polypeptide(L)'
;MITDAVGYIPDAVNIGVIRDGSEVILVDTGLDKGTAKEILKTLEGAGLTVKAIINTHHHADHIGGNAYIKNRTGATIYASEIEAGLIESPILEPTYLFSGAAPLQGLRNRFLLAKPSKVDHVRTVRKPASGGG
;
A
#
# COMPACT_ATOMS: atom_id res chain seq x y z
N MET A 1 0.98 23.16 6.12
CA MET A 1 2.27 23.20 5.41
C MET A 1 3.37 23.54 6.40
N ILE A 2 4.56 22.93 6.26
CA ILE A 2 5.76 23.22 7.06
C ILE A 2 6.66 24.22 6.32
N THR A 3 6.81 24.03 5.01
CA THR A 3 7.41 24.97 4.06
C THR A 3 6.45 25.18 2.88
N ASP A 4 6.83 26.00 1.90
CA ASP A 4 6.02 26.18 0.69
C ASP A 4 5.84 24.89 -0.13
N ALA A 5 6.83 23.99 -0.05
CA ALA A 5 6.86 22.74 -0.80
C ALA A 5 6.55 21.49 0.04
N VAL A 6 6.67 21.55 1.37
CA VAL A 6 6.55 20.36 2.23
C VAL A 6 5.52 20.59 3.32
N GLY A 7 4.62 19.63 3.50
CA GLY A 7 3.60 19.67 4.54
C GLY A 7 3.18 18.27 4.97
N TYR A 8 2.12 18.22 5.76
CA TYR A 8 1.47 16.98 6.14
C TYR A 8 -0.01 17.25 6.41
N ILE A 9 -0.82 16.20 6.29
CA ILE A 9 -2.21 16.15 6.72
C ILE A 9 -2.24 15.36 8.05
N PRO A 10 -2.68 15.97 9.17
CA PRO A 10 -2.82 15.25 10.43
C PRO A 10 -3.90 14.16 10.34
N ASP A 11 -3.57 12.96 10.79
CA ASP A 11 -4.47 11.81 10.97
C ASP A 11 -3.89 10.94 12.11
N ALA A 12 -4.44 9.76 12.39
CA ALA A 12 -3.86 8.81 13.35
C ALA A 12 -2.39 8.47 13.00
N VAL A 13 -2.09 8.41 11.71
CA VAL A 13 -0.73 8.43 11.15
C VAL A 13 -0.64 9.59 10.17
N ASN A 14 0.32 10.50 10.40
CA ASN A 14 0.47 11.69 9.55
C ASN A 14 0.74 11.31 8.09
N ILE A 15 0.00 11.91 7.16
CA ILE A 15 0.24 11.77 5.72
C ILE A 15 1.16 12.90 5.26
N GLY A 16 2.31 12.57 4.68
CA GLY A 16 3.22 13.56 4.13
C GLY A 16 2.72 14.15 2.81
N VAL A 17 3.03 15.42 2.56
CA VAL A 17 2.67 16.13 1.32
C VAL A 17 3.90 16.83 0.78
N ILE A 18 4.27 16.51 -0.46
CA ILE A 18 5.29 17.23 -1.23
C ILE A 18 4.58 17.90 -2.39
N ARG A 19 4.66 19.24 -2.46
CA ARG A 19 3.99 20.06 -3.44
C ARG A 19 4.93 20.42 -4.60
N ASP A 20 4.43 20.27 -5.81
CA ASP A 20 5.06 20.69 -7.07
C ASP A 20 4.03 21.51 -7.87
N GLY A 21 4.02 22.83 -7.68
CA GLY A 21 3.03 23.72 -8.29
C GLY A 21 1.61 23.45 -7.80
N SER A 22 0.73 23.03 -8.72
CA SER A 22 -0.65 22.60 -8.41
C SER A 22 -0.77 21.09 -8.18
N GLU A 23 0.31 20.34 -8.34
CA GLU A 23 0.33 18.90 -8.11
C GLU A 23 0.95 18.58 -6.75
N VAL A 24 0.57 17.43 -6.20
CA VAL A 24 1.17 16.89 -4.97
C VAL A 24 1.57 15.43 -5.14
N ILE A 25 2.63 15.09 -4.43
CA ILE A 25 3.05 13.74 -4.12
C ILE A 25 2.67 13.49 -2.67
N LEU A 26 1.86 12.47 -2.44
CA LEU A 26 1.53 12.01 -1.09
C LEU A 26 2.59 11.03 -0.61
N VAL A 27 2.90 11.10 0.69
CA VAL A 27 3.64 10.05 1.40
C VAL A 27 2.62 9.36 2.30
N ASP A 28 2.29 8.11 1.95
CA ASP A 28 1.18 7.33 2.50
C ASP A 28 -0.21 7.93 2.23
N THR A 29 -1.26 7.20 2.61
CA THR A 29 -2.66 7.48 2.22
C THR A 29 -3.68 7.24 3.33
N GLY A 30 -3.20 6.95 4.54
CA GLY A 30 -4.05 6.72 5.70
C GLY A 30 -4.78 5.38 5.68
N LEU A 31 -5.65 5.20 6.67
CA LEU A 31 -6.22 3.91 7.07
C LEU A 31 -7.21 3.31 6.08
N ASP A 32 -8.02 4.13 5.43
CA ASP A 32 -9.12 3.63 4.62
C ASP A 32 -9.62 4.63 3.57
N LYS A 33 -10.72 4.24 2.91
CA LYS A 33 -11.44 5.08 1.94
C LYS A 33 -11.99 6.37 2.55
N GLY A 34 -12.36 6.38 3.83
CA GLY A 34 -12.83 7.56 4.55
C GLY A 34 -11.72 8.60 4.65
N THR A 35 -10.56 8.21 5.17
CA THR A 35 -9.37 9.07 5.22
C THR A 35 -8.98 9.55 3.83
N ALA A 36 -8.97 8.66 2.83
CA ALA A 36 -8.64 9.02 1.46
C ALA A 36 -9.58 10.07 0.85
N LYS A 37 -10.87 10.07 1.20
CA LYS A 37 -11.82 11.10 0.75
C LYS A 37 -11.52 12.45 1.36
N GLU A 38 -11.24 12.48 2.66
CA GLU A 38 -10.91 13.75 3.33
C GLU A 38 -9.59 14.32 2.80
N ILE A 39 -8.58 13.48 2.55
CA ILE A 39 -7.33 13.90 1.87
C ILE A 39 -7.65 14.58 0.54
N LEU A 40 -8.39 13.92 -0.35
CA LEU A 40 -8.71 14.48 -1.67
C LEU A 40 -9.51 15.78 -1.55
N LYS A 41 -10.51 15.82 -0.67
CA LYS A 41 -11.32 17.02 -0.43
C LYS A 41 -10.48 18.19 0.07
N THR A 42 -9.55 17.94 1.00
CA THR A 42 -8.63 18.97 1.51
C THR A 42 -7.73 19.51 0.40
N LEU A 43 -7.18 18.63 -0.45
CA LEU A 43 -6.33 19.03 -1.56
C LEU A 43 -7.11 19.77 -2.65
N GLU A 44 -8.28 19.26 -3.05
CA GLU A 44 -9.17 19.89 -4.03
C GLU A 44 -9.59 21.29 -3.57
N GLY A 45 -9.93 21.45 -2.28
CA GLY A 45 -10.25 22.76 -1.69
C GLY A 45 -9.09 23.76 -1.72
N ALA A 46 -7.85 23.28 -1.81
CA ALA A 46 -6.64 24.10 -2.00
C ALA A 46 -6.23 24.25 -3.48
N GLY A 47 -7.03 23.73 -4.42
CA GLY A 47 -6.70 23.74 -5.86
C GLY A 47 -5.55 22.80 -6.23
N LEU A 48 -5.33 21.73 -5.45
CA LEU A 48 -4.25 20.78 -5.64
C LEU A 48 -4.76 19.43 -6.17
N THR A 49 -3.96 18.76 -7.01
CA THR A 49 -4.25 17.43 -7.56
C THR A 49 -3.17 16.42 -7.17
N VAL A 50 -3.54 15.17 -6.92
CA VAL A 50 -2.58 14.11 -6.58
C VAL A 50 -1.99 13.49 -7.85
N LYS A 51 -0.69 13.68 -8.04
CA LYS A 51 0.08 13.10 -9.16
C LYS A 51 0.66 11.72 -8.82
N ALA A 52 1.12 11.57 -7.58
CA ALA A 52 1.79 10.36 -7.14
C ALA A 52 1.58 10.07 -5.65
N ILE A 53 1.79 8.81 -5.29
CA ILE A 53 1.83 8.32 -3.91
C ILE A 53 3.16 7.59 -3.75
N ILE A 54 3.88 7.87 -2.66
CA ILE A 54 5.04 7.09 -2.22
C ILE A 54 4.64 6.42 -0.92
N ASN A 55 4.60 5.09 -0.89
CA ASN A 55 4.33 4.36 0.35
C ASN A 55 5.62 4.11 1.12
N THR A 56 5.57 4.36 2.43
CA THR A 56 6.69 4.04 3.32
C THR A 56 6.77 2.54 3.56
N HIS A 57 5.63 1.91 3.84
CA HIS A 57 5.45 0.46 3.99
C HIS A 57 3.97 0.05 3.85
N HIS A 58 3.70 -1.25 3.84
CA HIS A 58 2.44 -1.88 3.48
C HIS A 58 1.34 -1.95 4.56
N HIS A 59 1.58 -1.46 5.77
CA HIS A 59 0.55 -1.56 6.82
C HIS A 59 -0.70 -0.76 6.44
N ALA A 60 -1.87 -1.24 6.89
CA ALA A 60 -3.17 -0.73 6.45
C ALA A 60 -3.39 0.76 6.78
N ASP A 61 -2.87 1.22 7.92
CA ASP A 61 -2.87 2.63 8.35
C ASP A 61 -2.05 3.55 7.44
N HIS A 62 -1.18 2.99 6.59
CA HIS A 62 -0.38 3.74 5.61
C HIS A 62 -0.94 3.62 4.17
N ILE A 63 -1.45 2.44 3.78
CA ILE A 63 -1.81 2.15 2.38
C ILE A 63 -3.31 2.02 2.12
N GLY A 64 -4.16 2.10 3.15
CA GLY A 64 -5.59 1.83 3.04
C GLY A 64 -6.32 2.76 2.08
N GLY A 65 -5.80 3.97 1.85
CA GLY A 65 -6.32 4.92 0.87
C GLY A 65 -5.84 4.72 -0.58
N ASN A 66 -4.79 3.93 -0.82
CA ASN A 66 -4.10 3.80 -2.11
C ASN A 66 -5.07 3.55 -3.28
N ALA A 67 -5.87 2.49 -3.17
CA ALA A 67 -6.77 2.05 -4.24
C ALA A 67 -7.81 3.13 -4.57
N TYR A 68 -8.32 3.84 -3.56
CA TYR A 68 -9.30 4.89 -3.78
C TYR A 68 -8.70 6.11 -4.49
N ILE A 69 -7.55 6.60 -4.01
CA ILE A 69 -6.89 7.76 -4.58
C ILE A 69 -6.45 7.47 -6.03
N LYS A 70 -5.79 6.33 -6.25
CA LYS A 70 -5.38 5.90 -7.61
C LYS A 70 -6.56 5.84 -8.58
N ASN A 71 -7.68 5.26 -8.18
CA ASN A 71 -8.87 5.16 -9.04
C ASN A 71 -9.51 6.53 -9.31
N ARG A 72 -9.38 7.50 -8.42
CA ARG A 72 -9.99 8.84 -8.57
C ARG A 72 -9.11 9.82 -9.33
N THR A 73 -7.79 9.71 -9.20
CA THR A 73 -6.86 10.72 -9.73
C THR A 73 -5.95 10.18 -10.84
N GLY A 74 -5.84 8.86 -10.99
CA GLY A 74 -4.84 8.24 -11.86
C GLY A 74 -3.41 8.30 -11.31
N ALA A 75 -3.24 8.61 -10.02
CA ALA A 75 -1.93 8.74 -9.41
C ALA A 75 -1.07 7.48 -9.57
N THR A 76 0.23 7.69 -9.82
CA THR A 76 1.21 6.60 -9.84
C THR A 76 1.62 6.27 -8.40
N ILE A 77 1.65 4.97 -8.06
CA ILE A 77 2.06 4.49 -6.74
C ILE A 77 3.50 3.98 -6.84
N TYR A 78 4.35 4.46 -5.95
CA TYR A 78 5.74 4.07 -5.79
C TYR A 78 5.92 3.39 -4.44
N ALA A 79 6.65 2.26 -4.44
CA ALA A 79 7.07 1.54 -3.26
C ALA A 79 8.37 0.80 -3.57
N SER A 80 9.08 0.32 -2.55
CA SER A 80 10.19 -0.62 -2.77
C SER A 80 9.66 -1.96 -3.31
N GLU A 81 10.52 -2.78 -3.93
CA GLU A 81 10.11 -4.08 -4.50
C GLU A 81 9.44 -5.00 -3.47
N ILE A 82 9.99 -5.06 -2.25
CA ILE A 82 9.44 -5.89 -1.17
C ILE A 82 8.08 -5.36 -0.73
N GLU A 83 7.96 -4.05 -0.52
CA GLU A 83 6.69 -3.44 -0.12
C GLU A 83 5.63 -3.58 -1.20
N ALA A 84 6.01 -3.48 -2.49
CA ALA A 84 5.08 -3.68 -3.60
C ALA A 84 4.42 -5.06 -3.54
N GLY A 85 5.18 -6.12 -3.25
CA GLY A 85 4.63 -7.48 -3.10
C GLY A 85 3.58 -7.58 -1.98
N LEU A 86 3.78 -6.88 -0.87
CA LEU A 86 2.86 -6.85 0.27
C LEU A 86 1.64 -5.94 0.02
N ILE A 87 1.86 -4.78 -0.61
CA ILE A 87 0.79 -3.85 -1.01
C ILE A 87 -0.15 -4.48 -2.04
N GLU A 88 0.40 -5.22 -3.01
CA GLU A 88 -0.40 -5.91 -4.05
C GLU A 88 -1.07 -7.18 -3.51
N SER A 89 -0.53 -7.78 -2.45
CA SER A 89 -1.08 -8.96 -1.78
C SER A 89 -1.34 -8.70 -0.29
N PRO A 90 -2.28 -7.78 0.07
CA PRO A 90 -2.48 -7.35 1.46
C PRO A 90 -2.95 -8.47 2.39
N ILE A 91 -3.38 -9.62 1.86
CA ILE A 91 -3.65 -10.84 2.63
C ILE A 91 -2.40 -11.38 3.35
N LEU A 92 -1.20 -11.07 2.85
CA LEU A 92 0.05 -11.49 3.47
C LEU A 92 0.24 -10.88 4.86
N GLU A 93 -0.23 -9.65 5.09
CA GLU A 93 -0.17 -8.94 6.37
C GLU A 93 -0.81 -9.75 7.53
N PRO A 94 -2.13 -10.03 7.52
CA PRO A 94 -2.73 -10.86 8.55
C PRO A 94 -2.20 -12.30 8.54
N THR A 95 -1.75 -12.80 7.38
CA THR A 95 -1.17 -14.14 7.29
C THR A 95 0.12 -14.23 8.10
N TYR A 96 1.05 -13.28 8.02
CA TYR A 96 2.27 -13.33 8.82
C TYR A 96 2.05 -12.81 10.25
N LEU A 97 1.08 -11.94 10.53
CA LEU A 97 0.77 -11.60 11.93
C LEU A 97 0.14 -12.79 12.67
N PHE A 98 -0.68 -13.59 11.98
CA PHE A 98 -1.37 -14.75 12.53
C PHE A 98 -0.66 -16.09 12.25
N SER A 99 0.40 -16.09 11.43
CA SER A 99 1.32 -17.23 11.17
C SER A 99 2.81 -16.86 11.37
N GLY A 100 3.09 -15.79 12.11
CA GLY A 100 4.43 -15.24 12.36
C GLY A 100 4.64 -14.70 13.77
N ALA A 101 3.86 -15.17 14.74
CA ALA A 101 4.51 -15.62 15.96
C ALA A 101 5.55 -16.68 15.54
N ALA A 102 6.78 -16.57 16.05
CA ALA A 102 7.81 -17.61 15.89
C ALA A 102 7.14 -18.99 15.89
N PRO A 103 7.27 -19.81 14.81
CA PRO A 103 6.64 -21.13 14.80
C PRO A 103 7.05 -21.84 16.08
N LEU A 104 6.09 -22.45 16.79
CA LEU A 104 6.36 -23.22 18.01
C LEU A 104 7.59 -24.09 17.75
N GLN A 105 8.52 -24.18 18.70
CA GLN A 105 9.83 -24.77 18.45
C GLN A 105 9.74 -26.19 17.82
N GLY A 106 8.70 -26.97 18.17
CA GLY A 106 8.42 -28.28 17.58
C GLY A 106 8.02 -28.28 16.09
N LEU A 107 7.51 -27.16 15.57
CA LEU A 107 7.17 -26.98 14.15
C LEU A 107 8.38 -26.59 13.29
N ARG A 108 9.51 -26.23 13.90
CA ARG A 108 10.76 -25.87 13.19
C ARG A 108 11.60 -27.08 12.79
N ASN A 109 10.94 -28.13 12.31
CA ASN A 109 11.59 -29.38 11.91
C ASN A 109 11.69 -29.47 10.37
N ARG A 110 12.57 -30.34 9.87
CA ARG A 110 12.85 -30.51 8.43
C ARG A 110 11.65 -30.91 7.56
N PHE A 111 10.54 -31.37 8.15
CA PHE A 111 9.33 -31.73 7.41
C PHE A 111 8.40 -30.54 7.19
N LEU A 112 8.45 -29.54 8.07
CA LEU A 112 7.54 -28.40 8.07
C LEU A 112 8.23 -27.06 7.75
N LEU A 113 9.56 -26.99 7.94
CA LEU A 113 10.38 -25.80 7.69
C LEU A 113 11.53 -26.15 6.76
N ALA A 114 11.32 -26.00 5.46
CA ALA A 114 12.34 -26.20 4.43
C ALA A 114 13.36 -25.05 4.44
N LYS A 115 14.56 -25.31 3.90
CA LYS A 115 15.50 -24.23 3.58
C LYS A 115 14.92 -23.38 2.44
N PRO A 116 15.08 -22.05 2.46
CA PRO A 116 14.60 -21.19 1.39
C PRO A 116 15.29 -21.54 0.07
N SER A 117 14.55 -21.43 -1.03
CA SER A 117 15.06 -21.58 -2.40
C SER A 117 14.47 -20.51 -3.32
N LYS A 118 15.24 -20.09 -4.32
CA LYS A 118 14.77 -19.16 -5.35
C LYS A 118 13.76 -19.87 -6.27
N VAL A 119 12.70 -19.16 -6.64
CA VAL A 119 11.75 -19.58 -7.67
C VAL A 119 12.13 -18.88 -8.97
N ASP A 120 12.51 -19.64 -10.00
CA ASP A 120 12.98 -19.06 -11.28
C ASP A 120 11.83 -18.72 -12.24
N HIS A 121 10.67 -19.35 -12.08
CA HIS A 121 9.50 -19.11 -12.94
C HIS A 121 8.21 -19.14 -12.12
N VAL A 122 7.50 -18.02 -12.06
CA VAL A 122 6.16 -17.95 -11.44
C VAL A 122 5.12 -18.18 -12.52
N ARG A 123 4.29 -19.22 -12.38
CA ARG A 123 3.17 -19.46 -13.29
C ARG A 123 1.90 -18.81 -12.76
N THR A 124 1.34 -17.88 -13.53
CA THR A 124 0.00 -17.36 -13.27
C THR A 124 -1.02 -18.46 -13.60
N VAL A 125 -1.77 -18.91 -12.59
CA VAL A 125 -2.89 -19.83 -12.82
C VAL A 125 -3.94 -19.08 -13.64
N ARG A 126 -4.15 -19.48 -14.90
CA ARG A 126 -5.27 -18.95 -15.69
C ARG A 126 -6.57 -19.29 -14.98
N LYS A 127 -7.42 -18.28 -14.77
CA LYS A 127 -8.81 -18.47 -14.34
C LYS A 127 -9.47 -19.51 -15.26
N PRO A 128 -10.22 -20.51 -14.75
CA PRO A 128 -11.01 -21.36 -15.61
C PRO A 128 -11.92 -20.46 -16.44
N ALA A 129 -11.97 -20.69 -17.75
CA ALA A 129 -12.90 -19.96 -18.62
C ALA A 129 -14.30 -20.10 -18.01
N SER A 130 -14.92 -18.99 -17.66
CA SER A 130 -16.34 -18.97 -17.31
C SER A 130 -17.08 -19.53 -18.51
N GLY A 131 -17.61 -20.74 -18.38
CA GLY A 131 -18.42 -21.37 -19.41
C GLY A 131 -19.56 -20.42 -19.78
N GLY A 132 -19.57 -19.99 -21.04
CA GLY A 132 -20.71 -19.30 -21.62
C GLY A 132 -21.88 -20.26 -21.70
N GLY A 133 -23.00 -19.85 -21.11
CA GLY A 133 -24.35 -20.30 -21.38
C GLY A 133 -25.21 -19.07 -21.61
#